data_AF-A0AA39X841-F1
#
_entry.id   AF-A0AA39X841-F1
#
_cell.length_a   1.000
_cell.length_b   1.000
_cell.length_c   1.000
_cell.angle_alpha   90.00
_cell.angle_beta   90.00
_cell.angle_gamma   90.00
#
_symmetry.space_group_name_H-M   'P 1'
#
loop_
_entity.id
_entity.type
_entity.pdbx_description
1 polymer ?
#
loop_
_entity_poly.entity_id
_entity_poly.type
_entity_poly.pdbx_seq_one_letter_code
_entity_poly.pdbx_strand_id
1 'polypeptide(L)' 'MTEPMNPHPKRDRTNENFLRATKNIMHRGDEMSRRYGADIYIVLRRKGRYYDYCSTQDTSFPTPPMEIVWIPEPEAC' A
#
# COMPACT_ATOMS: atom_id res chain seq x y z
N MET A 1 -38.90 13.80 -33.03
CA MET A 1 -37.65 13.20 -33.55
C MET A 1 -36.67 13.19 -32.39
N THR A 2 -36.42 12.04 -31.79
CA THR A 2 -35.58 11.90 -30.58
C THR A 2 -34.18 11.51 -31.03
N GLU A 3 -33.19 12.36 -30.75
CA GLU A 3 -31.79 12.09 -31.07
C GLU A 3 -31.25 10.87 -30.30
N PRO A 4 -30.36 10.05 -30.89
CA PRO A 4 -29.73 8.97 -30.16
C PRO A 4 -28.67 9.54 -29.21
N MET A 5 -28.90 9.44 -27.89
CA MET A 5 -27.84 9.57 -26.89
C MET A 5 -26.76 8.54 -27.21
N ASN A 6 -25.62 9.01 -27.69
CA ASN A 6 -24.45 8.18 -27.93
C ASN A 6 -23.68 8.10 -26.59
N PRO A 7 -23.69 6.98 -25.85
CA PRO A 7 -22.93 6.88 -24.61
C PRO A 7 -21.45 6.80 -25.00
N HIS A 8 -20.77 7.93 -25.01
CA HIS A 8 -19.32 7.93 -25.15
C HIS A 8 -18.73 7.04 -24.06
N PRO A 9 -17.93 6.02 -24.41
CA PRO A 9 -17.36 5.12 -23.42
C PRO A 9 -16.49 5.95 -22.48
N LYS A 10 -16.88 6.00 -21.20
CA LYS A 10 -16.12 6.67 -20.14
C LYS A 10 -14.69 6.11 -20.18
N ARG A 11 -13.70 6.99 -20.35
CA ARG A 11 -12.28 6.63 -20.28
C ARG A 11 -11.99 5.87 -18.98
N ASP A 12 -11.37 4.70 -19.08
CA ASP A 12 -10.87 3.96 -17.93
C ASP A 12 -9.70 4.73 -17.29
N ARG A 13 -9.98 5.39 -16.15
CA ARG A 13 -8.99 6.12 -15.35
C ARG A 13 -8.48 5.32 -14.15
N THR A 14 -8.72 4.02 -14.10
CA THR A 14 -8.40 3.18 -12.93
C THR A 14 -6.89 3.18 -12.61
N ASN A 15 -6.03 3.28 -13.62
CA ASN A 15 -4.59 3.38 -13.39
C ASN A 15 -4.18 4.74 -12.81
N GLU A 16 -4.70 5.84 -13.36
CA GLU A 16 -4.42 7.19 -12.88
C GLU A 16 -4.95 7.40 -11.46
N ASN A 17 -6.18 6.96 -11.20
CA ASN A 17 -6.82 7.01 -9.88
C ASN A 17 -6.01 6.23 -8.84
N PHE A 18 -5.52 5.04 -9.19
CA PHE A 18 -4.68 4.25 -8.30
C PHE A 18 -3.35 4.96 -8.00
N LEU A 19 -2.66 5.48 -9.01
CA LEU A 19 -1.40 6.19 -8.79
C LEU A 19 -1.60 7.43 -7.92
N ARG A 20 -2.70 8.16 -8.11
CA ARG A 20 -3.07 9.29 -7.25
C ARG A 20 -3.34 8.83 -5.82
N ALA A 21 -4.08 7.74 -5.63
CA ALA A 21 -4.35 7.17 -4.30
C ALA A 21 -3.06 6.71 -3.59
N THR A 22 -2.17 6.01 -4.32
CA THR A 22 -0.84 5.59 -3.82
C THR A 22 -0.01 6.78 -3.35
N LYS A 23 0.06 7.86 -4.13
CA LYS A 23 0.79 9.07 -3.72
C LYS A 23 0.19 9.72 -2.48
N ASN A 24 -1.15 9.80 -2.42
CA ASN A 24 -1.84 10.41 -1.29
C ASN A 24 -1.64 9.63 0.01
N ILE A 25 -1.68 8.30 -0.01
CA ILE A 25 -1.46 7.50 1.20
C ILE A 25 -0.02 7.60 1.69
N MET A 26 0.97 7.59 0.79
CA MET A 26 2.38 7.81 1.14
C MET A 26 2.58 9.19 1.77
N HIS A 27 1.99 10.24 1.18
CA HIS A 27 2.08 11.60 1.73
C HIS A 27 1.47 11.70 3.14
N ARG A 28 0.31 11.07 3.38
CA ARG A 28 -0.29 11.03 4.72
C ARG A 28 0.56 10.24 5.71
N GLY A 29 1.17 9.13 5.28
CA GLY A 29 2.15 8.37 6.07
C GLY A 29 3.29 9.27 6.55
N ASP A 30 3.85 10.04 5.63
CA ASP A 30 4.92 10.99 5.91
C ASP A 30 4.49 12.13 6.84
N GLU A 31 3.28 12.67 6.66
CA GLU A 31 2.73 13.65 7.60
C GLU A 31 2.55 13.09 9.01
N MET A 32 2.07 11.84 9.13
CA MET A 32 1.93 11.19 10.44
C MET A 32 3.29 11.00 11.11
N SER A 33 4.29 10.57 10.35
CA SER A 33 5.65 10.41 10.85
C SER A 33 6.21 11.74 11.36
N ARG A 34 6.12 12.81 10.55
CA ARG A 34 6.63 14.13 10.92
C ARG A 34 5.88 14.79 12.08
N ARG A 35 4.56 14.63 12.16
CA ARG A 35 3.73 15.32 13.17
C ARG A 35 3.68 14.59 14.51
N TYR A 36 3.73 13.27 14.49
CA TYR A 36 3.50 12.44 15.68
C TYR A 36 4.69 11.56 16.06
N GLY A 37 5.79 11.59 15.29
CA GLY A 37 6.96 10.75 15.55
C GLY A 37 6.70 9.26 15.34
N ALA A 38 5.70 8.91 14.52
CA ALA A 38 5.38 7.52 14.24
C ALA A 38 6.30 6.95 13.15
N ASP A 39 6.76 5.71 13.33
CA ASP A 39 7.37 4.93 12.25
C ASP A 39 6.28 4.31 11.38
N ILE A 40 6.35 4.56 10.08
CA ILE A 40 5.34 4.20 9.09
C ILE A 40 5.99 3.42 7.95
N TYR A 41 5.46 2.23 7.68
CA TYR A 41 5.82 1.42 6.53
C TYR A 41 4.56 1.12 5.70
N ILE A 42 4.62 1.42 4.41
CA ILE A 42 3.50 1.23 3.48
C ILE A 42 4.01 0.40 2.30
N VAL A 43 3.35 -0.73 2.03
CA VAL A 43 3.60 -1.55 0.84
C VAL A 43 2.31 -1.75 0.08
N LEU A 44 2.38 -1.54 -1.24
CA LEU A 44 1.29 -1.80 -2.16
C LEU A 44 1.79 -2.69 -3.30
N ARG A 45 1.01 -3.73 -3.62
CA ARG A 45 1.25 -4.59 -4.79
C ARG A 45 0.04 -4.54 -5.71
N ARG A 46 0.25 -4.18 -6.98
CA ARG A 46 -0.82 -4.21 -7.99
C ARG A 46 -0.27 -4.59 -9.36
N LYS A 47 -0.90 -5.57 -10.02
CA LYS A 47 -0.52 -6.04 -11.37
C LYS A 47 0.99 -6.31 -11.50
N GLY A 48 1.58 -6.94 -10.48
CA GLY A 48 3.01 -7.26 -10.45
C GLY A 48 3.96 -6.10 -10.14
N ARG A 49 3.45 -4.87 -9.96
CA ARG A 49 4.26 -3.72 -9.52
C ARG A 49 4.21 -3.56 -8.01
N TYR A 50 5.36 -3.23 -7.43
CA TYR A 50 5.54 -2.93 -6.02
C TYR A 50 5.75 -1.43 -5.83
N TYR A 51 5.17 -0.91 -4.76
CA TYR A 51 5.34 0.46 -4.30
C TYR A 51 5.56 0.40 -2.80
N ASP A 52 6.68 0.91 -2.34
CA ASP A 52 7.06 0.92 -0.94
C ASP A 52 7.39 2.34 -0.47
N TYR A 53 7.15 2.56 0.82
CA TYR A 53 7.55 3.75 1.54
C TYR A 53 7.91 3.33 2.96
N CYS A 54 9.06 3.81 3.43
CA CYS A 54 9.49 3.69 4.82
C CYS A 54 9.84 5.09 5.33
N SER A 55 9.29 5.48 6.48
CA SER A 55 9.58 6.77 7.10
C SER A 55 10.95 6.82 7.80
N THR A 56 11.57 5.66 8.02
CA THR A 56 12.81 5.51 8.77
C THR A 56 13.86 4.73 7.97
N GLN A 57 15.12 4.95 8.33
CA GLN A 57 16.27 4.17 7.86
C GLN A 57 16.65 3.06 8.84
N ASP A 58 15.91 2.93 9.95
CA ASP A 58 16.08 1.85 10.90
C ASP A 58 15.80 0.51 10.21
N THR A 59 16.80 -0.37 10.20
CA THR A 59 16.72 -1.68 9.56
C THR A 59 15.88 -2.69 10.35
N SER A 60 15.53 -2.37 11.60
CA SER A 60 14.63 -3.17 12.43
C SER A 60 13.15 -2.88 12.17
N PHE A 61 12.85 -1.82 11.40
CA PHE A 61 11.49 -1.41 11.03
C PHE A 61 11.26 -1.44 9.50
N PRO A 62 10.12 -1.95 9.01
CA PRO A 62 9.12 -2.69 9.77
C PRO A 62 9.76 -3.96 10.32
N THR A 63 9.32 -4.40 11.51
CA THR A 63 9.59 -5.78 11.90
C THR A 63 9.14 -6.67 10.75
N PRO A 64 9.97 -7.62 10.28
CA PRO A 64 9.50 -8.60 9.31
C PRO A 64 8.18 -9.16 9.85
N PRO A 65 7.19 -9.43 8.98
CA PRO A 65 5.96 -10.05 9.45
C PRO A 65 6.40 -11.23 10.31
N MET A 66 5.98 -11.28 11.58
CA MET A 66 6.09 -12.52 12.35
C MET A 66 5.33 -13.52 11.51
N GLU A 67 6.07 -14.28 10.73
CA GLU A 67 5.61 -15.53 10.17
C GLU A 67 5.07 -16.25 11.41
N ILE A 68 3.81 -16.67 11.38
CA ILE A 68 3.36 -17.72 12.29
C ILE A 68 4.22 -18.92 11.87
N VAL A 69 5.43 -19.00 12.42
CA VAL A 69 6.28 -20.17 12.31
C VAL A 69 5.54 -21.20 13.16
N TRP A 70 4.89 -22.15 12.51
CA TRP A 70 4.50 -23.38 13.19
C TRP A 70 5.79 -24.04 13.68
N ILE A 71 6.09 -23.86 14.96
CA ILE A 71 7.13 -24.60 15.66
C ILE A 71 6.46 -25.91 16.06
N PRO A 72 6.77 -27.07 15.44
CA PRO A 72 6.32 -28.33 16.02
C PRO A 72 6.94 -28.42 17.42
N GLU A 73 6.12 -28.70 18.42
CA GLU A 73 6.60 -28.83 19.80
C GLU A 73 7.78 -29.80 19.83
N PRO A 74 8.87 -29.49 20.58
CA PRO A 74 9.94 -30.44 20.74
C PRO A 74 9.36 -31.69 21.39
N GLU A 75 9.56 -32.86 20.78
CA GLU A 75 9.25 -34.12 21.43
C GLU A 75 9.93 -34.11 22.80
N ALA A 76 9.12 -34.17 23.85
CA ALA A 76 9.60 -34.25 25.22
C ALA A 76 10.54 -35.45 25.33
N CYS A 77 11.80 -35.19 25.75
CA CYS A 77 12.76 -36.24 26.10
C CYS A 77 12.26 -37.11 27.26
#